data_AF-A0AAU9ZBG9-F1
#
_entry.id   AF-A0AAU9ZBG9-F1
#
_cell.length_a   1.000
_cell.length_b   1.000
_cell.length_c   1.000
_cell.angle_alpha   90.00
_cell.angle_beta   90.00
_cell.angle_gamma   90.00
#
_symmetry.space_group_name_H-M   'P 1'
#
loop_
_entity.id
_entity.type
_entity.pdbx_description
1 polymer ?
#
loop_
_entity_poly.entity_id
_entity_poly.type
_entity_poly.pdbx_seq_one_letter_code
_entity_poly.pdbx_strand_id
1 'polypeptide(L)'
;MEDRAPASHAPGFLAEGRCSYFVEKKKRFCRMVAAAGKRFCGEHAGAAEEENSRKRILCPLDPKHTVYEDQLAKHLKKCNSREKPKPDFFIQDINAGLTDEMEIPEQLVPFSSLSEEQLENLIRKLRKASEGLNSMLEDHIMSHPALNDALNDPKNGDCAVKHLKQQMLKTFTSSW
;
A
#
# COMPACT_ATOMS: atom_id res chain seq x y z
N MET A 1 22.10 14.61 59.73
CA MET A 1 20.86 14.17 59.08
C MET A 1 20.43 15.30 58.19
N GLU A 2 20.51 15.14 56.88
CA GLU A 2 19.76 15.92 55.89
C GLU A 2 20.09 15.33 54.51
N ASP A 3 19.30 14.32 54.14
CA ASP A 3 19.35 13.69 52.83
C ASP A 3 18.64 14.57 51.80
N ARG A 4 19.33 14.81 50.69
CA ARG A 4 18.91 15.65 49.58
C ARG A 4 17.94 14.87 48.69
N ALA A 5 16.67 15.27 48.69
CA ALA A 5 15.65 14.70 47.81
C ALA A 5 15.99 14.90 46.32
N PRO A 6 15.82 13.89 45.45
CA PRO A 6 16.06 14.03 44.02
C PRO A 6 14.94 14.80 43.33
N ALA A 7 15.34 15.67 42.41
CA ALA A 7 14.49 16.53 41.61
C ALA A 7 13.41 15.75 40.85
N SER A 8 12.16 16.20 40.99
CA SER A 8 11.02 15.78 40.20
C SER A 8 11.27 16.14 38.72
N HIS A 9 11.56 15.14 37.91
CA HIS A 9 11.56 15.29 36.46
C HIS A 9 10.14 15.62 36.00
N ALA A 10 9.98 16.84 35.48
CA ALA A 10 8.74 17.35 34.92
C ALA A 10 8.20 16.45 33.80
N PRO A 11 6.89 16.14 33.75
CA PRO A 11 6.30 15.63 32.53
C PRO A 11 6.27 16.78 31.53
N GLY A 12 7.02 16.60 30.44
CA GLY A 12 7.16 17.59 29.38
C GLY A 12 5.80 18.15 28.95
N PHE A 13 5.77 19.47 28.83
CA PHE A 13 4.71 20.28 28.25
C PHE A 13 3.85 19.49 27.24
N LEU A 14 2.59 19.22 27.61
CA LEU A 14 1.56 18.83 26.66
C LEU A 14 1.45 19.98 25.65
N ALA A 15 2.06 19.82 24.49
CA ALA A 15 1.89 20.76 23.41
C ALA A 15 0.39 20.85 23.08
N GLU A 16 -0.19 22.01 23.39
CA GLU A 16 -1.60 22.31 23.18
C GLU A 16 -2.03 21.86 21.78
N GLY A 17 -3.06 21.01 21.73
CA GLY A 17 -3.59 20.46 20.49
C GLY A 17 -2.96 19.15 19.99
N ARG A 18 -2.08 18.46 20.74
CA ARG A 18 -1.61 17.10 20.37
C ARG A 18 -2.23 16.00 21.24
N CYS A 19 -2.36 14.82 20.65
CA CYS A 19 -2.94 13.65 21.29
C CYS A 19 -2.09 13.14 22.46
N SER A 20 -2.72 12.99 23.62
CA SER A 20 -2.10 12.56 24.87
C SER A 20 -1.93 11.03 24.99
N TYR A 21 -2.24 10.26 23.94
CA TYR A 21 -2.14 8.80 23.96
C TYR A 21 -0.69 8.35 23.85
N PHE A 22 -0.22 7.51 24.78
CA PHE A 22 1.13 6.97 24.77
C PHE A 22 1.19 5.65 24.00
N VAL A 23 1.97 5.60 22.92
CA VAL A 23 2.14 4.39 22.10
C VAL A 23 3.30 3.57 22.67
N GLU A 24 2.99 2.58 23.50
CA GLU A 24 3.97 1.73 24.20
C GLU A 24 5.00 1.09 23.25
N LYS A 25 4.52 0.52 22.13
CA LYS A 25 5.38 -0.09 21.10
C LYS A 25 6.42 0.86 20.51
N LYS A 26 6.13 2.16 20.50
CA LYS A 26 6.99 3.20 19.89
C LYS A 26 7.60 4.14 20.93
N LYS A 27 7.37 3.88 22.23
CA LYS A 27 7.80 4.66 23.40
C LYS A 27 7.65 6.18 23.21
N ARG A 28 6.52 6.63 22.65
CA ARG A 28 6.25 8.05 22.39
C ARG A 28 4.76 8.37 22.42
N PHE A 29 4.44 9.63 22.68
CA PHE A 29 3.06 10.14 22.50
C PHE A 29 2.66 10.20 21.03
N CYS A 30 1.37 9.98 20.78
CA CYS A 30 0.77 10.10 19.47
C CYS A 30 0.99 11.52 18.91
N ARG A 31 1.49 11.60 17.66
CA ARG A 31 1.79 12.88 17.02
C ARG A 31 0.56 13.55 16.39
N MET A 32 -0.59 12.88 16.41
CA MET A 32 -1.80 13.41 15.78
C MET A 32 -2.37 14.58 16.58
N VAL A 33 -3.02 15.49 15.86
CA VAL A 33 -3.69 16.66 16.42
C VAL A 33 -4.97 16.20 17.14
N ALA A 34 -5.15 16.67 18.37
CA ALA A 34 -6.40 16.53 19.10
C ALA A 34 -7.35 17.66 18.71
N ALA A 35 -8.65 17.36 18.63
CA ALA A 35 -9.65 18.38 18.37
C ALA A 35 -9.66 19.43 19.51
N ALA A 36 -10.08 20.66 19.22
CA ALA A 36 -10.16 21.72 20.23
C ALA A 36 -10.96 21.24 21.45
N GLY A 37 -10.38 21.37 22.65
CA GLY A 37 -10.97 20.91 23.90
C GLY A 37 -10.88 19.41 24.18
N LYS A 38 -10.28 18.60 23.30
CA LYS A 38 -10.09 17.16 23.50
C LYS A 38 -8.63 16.81 23.80
N ARG A 39 -8.43 15.76 24.61
CA ARG A 39 -7.07 15.27 24.97
C ARG A 39 -6.49 14.28 23.96
N PHE A 40 -7.32 13.69 23.10
CA PHE A 40 -6.93 12.63 22.17
C PHE A 40 -7.34 12.91 20.72
N CYS A 41 -6.61 12.35 19.75
CA CYS A 41 -6.95 12.46 18.32
C CYS A 41 -8.17 11.59 17.98
N GLY A 42 -8.73 11.75 16.77
CA GLY A 42 -9.91 11.00 16.33
C GLY A 42 -9.77 9.47 16.37
N GLU A 43 -8.55 8.93 16.34
CA GLU A 43 -8.29 7.49 16.47
C GLU A 43 -8.24 7.03 17.93
N HIS A 44 -7.62 7.81 18.81
CA HIS A 44 -7.45 7.45 20.23
C HIS A 44 -8.54 8.03 21.15
N ALA A 45 -9.44 8.87 20.65
CA ALA A 45 -10.55 9.45 21.43
C ALA A 45 -11.52 8.40 21.99
N GLY A 46 -11.59 7.21 21.39
CA GLY A 46 -12.42 6.11 21.90
C GLY A 46 -11.78 5.30 23.04
N ALA A 47 -10.49 5.53 23.35
CA ALA A 47 -9.75 4.70 24.31
C ALA A 47 -9.76 5.23 25.75
N ALA A 48 -10.23 6.46 25.98
CA ALA A 48 -10.03 7.16 27.25
C ALA A 48 -11.24 7.94 27.79
N GLU A 49 -12.37 7.94 27.08
CA GLU A 49 -13.59 8.58 27.59
C GLU A 49 -14.75 7.59 27.48
N GLU A 50 -15.21 7.09 28.63
CA GLU A 50 -16.47 6.35 28.81
C GLU A 50 -17.71 7.19 28.44
N GLU A 51 -17.52 8.44 28.02
CA GLU A 51 -18.57 9.44 27.87
C GLU A 51 -18.63 10.07 26.47
N ASN A 52 -18.24 9.34 25.43
CA ASN A 52 -18.65 9.69 24.08
C ASN A 52 -19.60 8.58 23.58
N SER A 53 -20.90 8.81 23.74
CA SER A 53 -22.04 7.90 23.52
C SER A 53 -22.14 7.30 22.10
N ARG A 54 -21.14 7.51 21.24
CA ARG A 54 -21.09 6.98 19.87
C ARG A 54 -20.26 5.71 19.86
N LYS A 55 -20.96 4.59 19.90
CA LYS A 55 -20.39 3.24 19.76
C LYS A 55 -19.69 3.10 18.41
N ARG A 56 -18.45 2.62 18.43
CA ARG A 56 -17.74 2.15 17.22
C ARG A 56 -17.92 0.65 17.08
N ILE A 57 -18.25 0.21 15.87
CA ILE A 57 -18.41 -1.19 15.49
C ILE A 57 -17.41 -1.52 14.38
N LEU A 58 -17.06 -2.80 14.23
CA LEU A 58 -16.34 -3.26 13.04
C LEU A 58 -17.22 -3.07 11.81
N CYS A 59 -16.62 -2.74 10.66
CA CYS A 59 -17.40 -2.62 9.43
C CYS A 59 -17.95 -4.00 8.99
N PRO A 60 -19.24 -4.09 8.63
CA PRO A 60 -19.83 -5.34 8.14
C PRO A 60 -19.24 -5.85 6.82
N LEU A 61 -18.67 -4.96 5.99
CA LEU A 61 -18.06 -5.31 4.71
C LEU A 61 -16.59 -5.71 4.84
N ASP A 62 -15.90 -5.25 5.88
CA ASP A 62 -14.49 -5.57 6.12
C ASP A 62 -14.14 -5.35 7.60
N PRO A 63 -13.87 -6.42 8.37
CA PRO A 63 -13.50 -6.31 9.78
C PRO A 63 -12.19 -5.56 10.05
N LYS A 64 -11.39 -5.22 9.03
CA LYS A 64 -10.10 -4.52 9.18
C LYS A 64 -10.23 -3.06 9.63
N HIS A 65 -11.42 -2.46 9.55
CA HIS A 65 -11.64 -1.09 10.02
C HIS A 65 -12.90 -0.94 10.88
N THR A 66 -12.93 0.17 11.64
CA THR A 66 -14.02 0.50 12.56
C THR A 66 -14.79 1.73 12.09
N VAL A 67 -16.09 1.75 12.36
CA VAL A 67 -17.01 2.83 11.98
C VAL A 67 -17.93 3.15 13.15
N TYR A 68 -18.43 4.38 13.24
CA TYR A 68 -19.44 4.68 14.23
C TYR A 68 -20.79 4.08 13.83
N GLU A 69 -21.51 3.51 14.79
CA GLU A 69 -22.80 2.84 14.61
C GLU A 69 -23.84 3.80 13.98
N ASP A 70 -23.89 5.05 14.43
CA ASP A 70 -24.75 6.11 13.89
C ASP A 70 -24.41 6.51 12.44
N GLN A 71 -23.18 6.23 11.99
CA GLN A 71 -22.70 6.55 10.64
C GLN A 71 -22.58 5.33 9.73
N LEU A 72 -22.98 4.14 10.20
CA LEU A 72 -22.87 2.90 9.43
C LEU A 72 -23.56 3.02 8.06
N ALA A 73 -24.79 3.52 8.01
CA ALA A 73 -25.53 3.67 6.76
C ALA A 73 -24.82 4.59 5.75
N LYS A 74 -24.19 5.68 6.22
CA LYS A 74 -23.38 6.57 5.36
C LYS A 74 -22.07 5.91 4.95
N HIS A 75 -21.45 5.15 5.85
CA HIS A 75 -20.23 4.41 5.59
C HIS A 75 -20.42 3.34 4.51
N LEU A 76 -21.47 2.51 4.61
CA LEU A 76 -21.74 1.44 3.63
C LEU A 76 -21.85 1.99 2.20
N LYS A 77 -22.32 3.24 2.02
CA LYS A 77 -22.39 3.90 0.70
C LYS A 77 -21.03 4.33 0.12
N LYS A 78 -19.98 4.42 0.93
CA LYS A 78 -18.65 4.89 0.53
C LYS A 78 -17.50 3.95 0.91
N CYS A 79 -17.84 2.79 1.48
CA CYS A 79 -16.85 1.82 1.91
C CYS A 79 -16.07 1.33 0.69
N ASN A 80 -14.74 1.30 0.81
CA ASN A 80 -13.88 0.78 -0.26
C ASN A 80 -14.08 -0.72 -0.47
N SER A 81 -14.45 -1.45 0.59
CA SER A 81 -14.74 -2.89 0.55
C SER A 81 -16.13 -3.20 0.01
N ARG A 82 -16.91 -2.19 -0.37
CA ARG A 82 -18.17 -2.40 -1.08
C ARG A 82 -17.87 -2.87 -2.50
N GLU A 83 -18.52 -3.95 -2.93
CA GLU A 83 -18.53 -4.38 -4.32
C GLU A 83 -19.04 -3.24 -5.20
N LYS A 84 -18.17 -2.77 -6.10
CA LYS A 84 -18.57 -1.79 -7.12
C LYS A 84 -19.29 -2.55 -8.23
N PRO A 85 -20.36 -1.98 -8.82
CA PRO A 85 -20.96 -2.56 -10.00
C PRO A 85 -19.87 -2.72 -11.05
N LYS A 86 -19.68 -3.95 -11.49
CA LYS A 86 -18.72 -4.26 -12.55
C LYS A 86 -19.34 -3.78 -13.87
N PRO A 87 -18.58 -3.14 -14.77
CA PRO A 87 -19.11 -2.75 -16.09
C PRO A 87 -19.61 -3.97 -16.89
N ASP A 88 -20.52 -3.76 -17.84
CA ASP A 88 -21.08 -4.86 -18.67
C ASP A 88 -20.02 -5.60 -19.49
N PHE A 89 -18.90 -4.93 -19.78
CA PHE A 89 -17.74 -5.51 -20.47
C PHE A 89 -16.74 -6.21 -19.53
N PHE A 90 -17.01 -6.26 -18.22
CA PHE A 90 -16.17 -7.01 -17.30
C PHE A 90 -16.46 -8.50 -17.43
N ILE A 91 -15.47 -9.25 -17.90
CA ILE A 91 -15.46 -10.70 -17.88
C ILE A 91 -14.45 -11.12 -16.83
N GLN A 92 -14.91 -11.81 -15.78
CA GLN A 92 -14.03 -12.30 -14.74
C GLN A 92 -13.05 -13.30 -15.34
N ASP A 93 -11.77 -13.19 -14.98
CA ASP A 93 -10.71 -14.12 -15.35
C ASP A 93 -10.44 -14.23 -16.88
N ILE A 94 -10.83 -13.22 -17.68
CA ILE A 94 -10.57 -13.19 -19.13
C ILE A 94 -9.08 -13.30 -19.50
N ASN A 95 -8.20 -12.79 -18.63
CA ASN A 95 -6.74 -12.81 -18.78
C ASN A 95 -6.06 -13.84 -17.87
N ALA A 96 -6.83 -14.70 -17.17
CA ALA A 96 -6.26 -15.66 -16.22
C ALA A 96 -5.52 -16.82 -16.91
N GLY A 97 -5.50 -16.86 -18.24
CA GLY A 97 -4.97 -17.99 -19.01
C GLY A 97 -5.97 -19.15 -19.07
N LEU A 98 -5.67 -20.14 -19.90
CA LEU A 98 -6.47 -21.35 -20.00
C LEU A 98 -6.22 -22.20 -18.75
N THR A 99 -7.22 -22.36 -17.87
CA THR A 99 -7.14 -23.26 -16.71
C THR A 99 -7.04 -24.74 -17.10
N ASP A 100 -7.26 -25.05 -18.37
CA ASP A 100 -7.26 -26.40 -18.97
C ASP A 100 -5.92 -26.74 -19.67
N GLU A 101 -4.88 -25.92 -19.50
CA GLU A 101 -3.53 -26.43 -19.72
C GLU A 101 -3.26 -27.45 -18.62
N MET A 102 -3.31 -28.74 -19.00
CA MET A 102 -2.78 -29.86 -18.24
C MET A 102 -1.73 -29.35 -17.25
N GLU A 103 -2.08 -29.34 -15.96
CA GLU A 103 -1.12 -29.06 -14.89
C GLU A 103 0.00 -30.08 -15.07
N ILE A 104 1.05 -29.74 -15.83
CA ILE A 104 2.34 -30.35 -15.67
C ILE A 104 2.66 -29.95 -14.23
N PRO A 105 2.71 -30.89 -13.27
CA PRO A 105 3.02 -30.52 -11.92
C PRO A 105 4.39 -29.86 -11.99
N GLU A 106 4.44 -28.54 -11.77
CA GLU A 106 5.70 -27.82 -11.68
C GLU A 106 6.38 -28.35 -10.43
N GLN A 107 7.16 -29.40 -10.62
CA GLN A 107 7.96 -30.02 -9.58
C GLN A 107 9.12 -29.07 -9.33
N LEU A 108 8.84 -27.99 -8.61
CA LEU A 108 9.82 -26.99 -8.21
C LEU A 108 10.74 -27.63 -7.17
N VAL A 109 11.85 -28.18 -7.63
CA VAL A 109 12.91 -28.71 -6.75
C VAL A 109 13.83 -27.57 -6.30
N PRO A 110 14.12 -27.45 -5.00
CA PRO A 110 15.12 -26.49 -4.51
C PRO A 110 16.49 -26.76 -5.14
N PHE A 111 17.23 -25.70 -5.51
CA PHE A 111 18.59 -25.84 -6.06
C PHE A 111 19.54 -26.64 -5.15
N SER A 112 19.35 -26.57 -3.83
CA SER A 112 20.12 -27.32 -2.83
C SER A 112 19.92 -28.84 -2.89
N SER A 113 18.91 -29.32 -3.61
CA SER A 113 18.65 -30.75 -3.82
C SER A 113 19.34 -31.33 -5.06
N LEU A 114 19.92 -30.46 -5.92
CA LEU A 114 20.62 -30.85 -7.12
C LEU A 114 22.10 -31.14 -6.82
N SER A 115 22.68 -32.15 -7.49
CA SER A 115 24.12 -32.37 -7.42
C SER A 115 24.90 -31.32 -8.19
N GLU A 116 26.19 -31.17 -7.87
CA GLU A 116 27.11 -30.25 -8.56
C GLU A 116 27.12 -30.49 -10.07
N GLU A 117 27.17 -31.75 -10.50
CA GLU A 117 27.14 -32.13 -11.93
C GLU A 117 25.85 -31.69 -12.63
N GLN A 118 24.69 -31.80 -11.97
CA GLN A 118 23.42 -31.36 -12.53
C GLN A 118 23.38 -29.84 -12.67
N LEU A 119 23.92 -29.12 -11.69
CA LEU A 119 24.01 -27.66 -11.73
C LEU A 119 24.95 -27.18 -12.83
N GLU A 120 26.13 -27.79 -12.99
CA GLU A 120 27.05 -27.49 -14.08
C GLU A 120 26.44 -27.74 -15.45
N ASN A 121 25.71 -28.85 -15.61
CA ASN A 121 25.02 -29.16 -16.86
C ASN A 121 23.90 -28.17 -17.17
N LEU A 122 23.17 -27.70 -16.16
CA LEU A 122 22.17 -26.64 -16.32
C LEU A 122 22.81 -25.34 -16.78
N ILE A 123 23.91 -24.91 -16.13
CA ILE A 123 24.65 -23.70 -16.50
C ILE A 123 25.14 -23.79 -17.96
N ARG A 124 25.66 -24.95 -18.36
CA ARG A 124 26.11 -25.19 -19.74
C ARG A 124 24.98 -25.04 -20.76
N LYS A 125 23.81 -25.62 -20.47
CA LYS A 125 22.62 -25.52 -21.32
C LYS A 125 22.13 -24.07 -21.43
N LEU A 126 22.08 -23.35 -20.31
CA LEU A 126 21.68 -21.93 -20.28
C LEU A 126 22.62 -21.06 -21.11
N ARG A 127 23.94 -21.23 -20.95
CA ARG A 127 24.94 -20.49 -21.74
C ARG A 127 24.78 -20.75 -23.24
N LYS A 128 24.64 -22.02 -23.63
CA LYS A 128 24.42 -22.41 -25.03
C LYS A 128 23.11 -21.84 -25.60
N ALA A 129 22.04 -21.82 -24.82
CA ALA A 129 20.79 -21.20 -25.23
C ALA A 129 20.92 -19.67 -25.36
N SER A 130 21.68 -19.03 -24.48
CA SER A 130 21.90 -17.58 -24.50
C SER A 130 22.83 -17.10 -25.61
N GLU A 131 23.72 -17.94 -26.14
CA GLU A 131 24.62 -17.58 -27.25
C GLU A 131 23.87 -17.14 -28.52
N GLY A 132 22.65 -17.63 -28.73
CA GLY A 132 21.77 -17.22 -29.82
C GLY A 132 20.83 -16.06 -29.51
N LEU A 133 20.75 -15.61 -28.25
CA LEU A 133 19.85 -14.54 -27.80
C LEU A 133 20.51 -13.16 -27.87
N ASN A 134 21.28 -12.90 -28.92
CA ASN A 134 21.79 -11.55 -29.20
C ASN A 134 20.68 -10.70 -29.85
N SER A 135 19.58 -10.53 -29.13
CA SER A 135 18.60 -9.50 -29.44
C SER A 135 18.98 -8.29 -28.60
N MET A 136 19.59 -7.29 -29.24
CA MET A 136 19.55 -5.94 -28.71
C MET A 136 18.06 -5.58 -28.64
N LEU A 137 17.47 -5.65 -27.43
CA LEU A 137 16.10 -5.24 -27.21
C LEU A 137 16.07 -3.73 -27.38
N GLU A 138 15.59 -3.27 -28.53
CA GLU A 138 15.28 -1.86 -28.73
C GLU A 138 14.06 -1.53 -27.87
N ASP A 139 14.28 -0.73 -26.84
CA ASP A 139 13.20 -0.16 -26.05
C ASP A 139 12.38 0.80 -26.92
N HIS A 140 11.29 0.31 -27.48
CA HIS A 140 10.38 1.13 -28.28
C HIS A 140 9.26 1.70 -27.41
N ILE A 141 9.55 2.79 -26.70
CA ILE A 141 8.55 3.51 -25.90
C ILE A 141 7.66 4.32 -26.84
N MET A 142 6.51 3.75 -27.19
CA MET A 142 5.48 4.46 -27.96
C MET A 142 4.69 5.42 -27.05
N SER A 143 4.37 6.61 -27.56
CA SER A 143 3.49 7.56 -26.88
C SER A 143 2.40 8.03 -27.83
N HIS A 144 1.19 8.25 -27.30
CA HIS A 144 0.07 8.74 -28.09
C HIS A 144 0.19 10.26 -28.33
N PRO A 145 -0.13 10.79 -29.53
CA PRO A 145 0.03 12.22 -29.85
C PRO A 145 -0.65 13.17 -28.85
N ALA A 146 -1.81 12.76 -28.31
CA ALA A 146 -2.55 13.53 -27.29
C ALA A 146 -1.74 13.80 -25.99
N LEU A 147 -0.61 13.11 -25.79
CA LEU A 147 0.23 13.23 -24.60
C LEU A 147 1.42 14.19 -24.81
N ASN A 148 1.73 14.54 -26.07
CA ASN A 148 2.92 15.30 -26.40
C ASN A 148 2.88 16.74 -25.85
N ASP A 149 1.72 17.38 -25.94
CA ASP A 149 1.52 18.75 -25.46
C ASP A 149 1.69 18.84 -23.93
N ALA A 150 1.13 17.86 -23.21
CA ALA A 150 1.23 17.81 -21.75
C ALA A 150 2.65 17.48 -21.27
N LEU A 151 3.42 16.69 -22.02
CA LEU A 151 4.79 16.32 -21.65
C LEU A 151 5.81 17.44 -21.92
N ASN A 152 5.58 18.24 -22.97
CA ASN A 152 6.49 19.30 -23.40
C ASN A 152 6.07 20.70 -22.94
N ASP A 153 5.10 20.83 -22.03
CA ASP A 153 4.73 22.14 -21.47
C ASP A 153 5.94 22.74 -20.72
N PRO A 154 6.43 23.93 -21.10
CA PRO A 154 7.57 24.57 -20.46
C PRO A 154 7.32 24.95 -18.99
N LYS A 155 6.07 24.92 -18.52
CA LYS A 155 5.72 25.11 -17.10
C LYS A 155 6.00 23.88 -16.25
N ASN A 156 6.22 22.72 -16.87
CA ASN A 156 6.50 21.49 -16.13
C ASN A 156 7.96 21.46 -15.69
N GLY A 157 8.19 21.55 -14.38
CA GLY A 157 9.49 21.20 -13.82
C GLY A 157 9.77 19.68 -13.87
N ASP A 158 11.03 19.29 -13.63
CA ASP A 158 11.49 17.90 -13.71
C ASP A 158 10.62 16.90 -12.92
N CYS A 159 10.11 17.31 -11.76
CA CYS A 159 9.22 16.48 -10.94
C CYS A 159 7.86 16.25 -11.60
N ALA A 160 7.28 17.28 -12.23
CA ALA A 160 6.00 17.18 -12.92
C ALA A 160 6.12 16.28 -14.17
N VAL A 161 7.20 16.45 -14.95
CA VAL A 161 7.47 15.61 -16.12
C VAL A 161 7.65 14.14 -15.73
N LYS A 162 8.43 13.85 -14.67
CA LYS A 162 8.59 12.48 -14.15
C LYS A 162 7.26 11.88 -13.72
N HIS A 163 6.44 12.65 -13.00
CA HIS A 163 5.14 12.19 -12.55
C HIS A 163 4.21 11.89 -13.73
N LEU A 164 4.14 12.77 -14.73
CA LEU A 164 3.33 12.57 -15.94
C LEU A 164 3.74 11.30 -16.68
N LYS A 165 5.05 11.10 -16.91
CA LYS A 165 5.57 9.88 -17.54
C LYS A 165 5.17 8.61 -16.76
N GLN A 166 5.25 8.65 -15.42
CA GLN A 166 4.87 7.51 -14.58
C GLN A 166 3.36 7.25 -14.56
N GLN A 167 2.53 8.29 -14.50
CA GLN A 167 1.08 8.16 -14.59
C GLN A 167 0.67 7.56 -15.94
N MET A 168 1.34 7.98 -17.01
CA MET A 168 1.08 7.48 -18.36
C MET A 168 1.40 5.99 -18.50
N LEU A 169 2.55 5.54 -18.01
CA LEU A 169 2.90 4.12 -17.99
C LEU A 169 1.87 3.27 -17.21
N LYS A 170 1.32 3.81 -16.12
CA LYS A 170 0.27 3.14 -15.33
C LYS A 170 -1.08 3.09 -16.04
N THR A 171 -1.44 4.11 -16.82
CA THR A 171 -2.68 4.14 -17.58
C THR A 171 -2.66 3.18 -18.78
N PHE A 172 -1.50 2.94 -19.39
CA PHE A 172 -1.40 1.98 -20.49
C PHE A 172 -1.42 0.52 -20.03
N THR A 173 -1.05 0.21 -18.78
CA THR A 173 -1.24 -1.13 -18.20
C THR A 173 -2.66 -1.37 -17.67
N SER A 174 -3.55 -0.38 -17.77
CA SER A 174 -4.96 -0.48 -17.33
C SER A 174 -5.97 -0.27 -18.46
N SER A 175 -5.49 -0.27 -19.71
CA SER A 175 -6.31 -0.33 -20.92
C SER A 175 -5.85 -1.46 -21.85
N TRP A 176 -5.64 -2.66 -21.29
CA TRP A 176 -5.65 -3.94 -21.99
C TRP A 176 -6.09 -5.02 -21.01
#